data_AF-A0A1T1GQZ9-F1
#
_entry.id   AF-A0A1T1GQZ9-F1
#
_cell.length_a   1.000
_cell.length_b   1.000
_cell.length_c   1.000
_cell.angle_alpha   90.00
_cell.angle_beta   90.00
_cell.angle_gamma   90.00
#
_symmetry.space_group_name_H-M   'P 1'
#
loop_
_entity.id
_entity.type
_entity.pdbx_description
1 polymer ?
#
loop_
_entity_poly.entity_id
_entity_poly.type
_entity_poly.pdbx_seq_one_letter_code
_entity_poly.pdbx_strand_id
1 'polypeptide(L)'
;MKHYLLHFAAVYSIALVLLITVLIFGLNLGGITLIPTLVACALISVGHFVKKEQRVPSNHEKIQLVWGSSAVAIIIGSFFVLFLVLMNPNAESIMKSVDNAGIGLTAVVMLCLVAIHGTIFHIAYGWYADYCAKKL
;
A
#
# COMPACT_ATOMS: atom_id res chain seq x y z
N MET A 1 11.91 -13.54 4.88
CA MET A 1 11.26 -12.52 4.02
C MET A 1 9.76 -12.75 3.86
N LYS A 2 9.31 -13.95 3.48
CA LYS A 2 7.88 -14.30 3.36
C LYS A 2 7.03 -13.88 4.57
N HIS A 3 7.50 -14.11 5.79
CA HIS A 3 6.75 -13.75 7.00
C HIS A 3 6.58 -12.25 7.19
N TYR A 4 7.54 -11.43 6.75
CA TYR A 4 7.42 -9.96 6.77
C TYR A 4 6.39 -9.46 5.75
N LEU A 5 6.35 -10.08 4.57
CA LEU A 5 5.32 -9.78 3.56
C LEU A 5 3.93 -10.21 4.01
N LEU A 6 3.81 -11.36 4.69
CA LEU A 6 2.56 -11.81 5.29
C LEU A 6 2.10 -10.89 6.42
N HIS A 7 3.03 -10.44 7.27
CA HIS A 7 2.73 -9.45 8.31
C HIS A 7 2.21 -8.15 7.69
N PHE A 8 2.90 -7.62 6.68
CA PHE A 8 2.44 -6.42 5.96
C PHE A 8 1.07 -6.64 5.32
N ALA A 9 0.85 -7.77 4.63
CA ALA A 9 -0.43 -8.11 4.03
C ALA A 9 -1.56 -8.11 5.07
N ALA A 10 -1.35 -8.71 6.24
CA ALA A 10 -2.32 -8.74 7.32
C ALA A 10 -2.62 -7.33 7.86
N VAL A 11 -1.58 -6.56 8.20
CA VAL A 11 -1.74 -5.19 8.72
C VAL A 11 -2.48 -4.31 7.71
N TYR A 12 -2.07 -4.35 6.44
CA TYR A 12 -2.68 -3.54 5.39
C TYR A 12 -4.13 -3.95 5.10
N SER A 13 -4.43 -5.25 5.05
CA SER A 13 -5.80 -5.74 4.84
C SER A 13 -6.73 -5.33 5.98
N ILE A 14 -6.28 -5.47 7.24
CA ILE A 14 -7.06 -5.05 8.40
C ILE A 14 -7.29 -3.53 8.35
N ALA A 15 -6.25 -2.75 8.06
CA ALA A 15 -6.37 -1.31 7.97
C ALA A 15 -7.36 -0.87 6.87
N LEU A 16 -7.35 -1.53 5.71
CA LEU A 16 -8.30 -1.27 4.63
C LEU A 16 -9.75 -1.65 5.00
N VAL A 17 -9.97 -2.76 5.71
CA VAL A 17 -11.32 -3.12 6.17
C VAL A 17 -11.83 -2.10 7.20
N LEU A 18 -10.98 -1.70 8.16
CA LEU A 18 -11.33 -0.65 9.12
C LEU A 18 -11.57 0.69 8.40
N LEU A 19 -10.80 0.96 7.34
CA LEU A 19 -11.00 2.12 6.48
C LEU A 19 -12.41 2.13 5.90
N ILE A 20 -12.90 1.02 5.31
CA ILE A 20 -14.28 0.93 4.79
C ILE A 20 -15.29 1.31 5.88
N THR A 21 -15.18 0.70 7.06
CA THR A 21 -16.12 0.92 8.16
C THR A 21 -16.16 2.38 8.60
N VAL A 22 -14.99 3.04 8.67
CA VAL A 22 -14.89 4.42 9.17
C VAL A 22 -15.15 5.45 8.07
N LEU A 23 -14.66 5.25 6.84
CA LEU A 23 -14.85 6.19 5.72
C LEU A 23 -16.27 6.18 5.16
N ILE A 24 -16.81 4.98 4.87
CA ILE A 24 -18.08 4.86 4.14
C ILE A 24 -19.25 5.13 5.09
N PHE A 25 -19.18 4.63 6.34
CA PHE A 25 -20.28 4.76 7.29
C PHE A 25 -20.10 5.88 8.32
N GLY A 26 -18.87 6.31 8.61
CA GLY A 26 -18.59 7.27 9.69
C GLY A 26 -18.34 8.72 9.24
N LEU A 27 -17.56 8.93 8.18
CA LEU A 27 -16.97 10.26 7.89
C LEU A 27 -17.15 10.77 6.44
N ASN A 28 -17.66 9.95 5.51
CA ASN A 28 -17.83 10.29 4.09
C ASN A 28 -16.57 10.87 3.41
N LEU A 29 -15.40 10.48 3.90
CA LEU A 29 -14.12 10.81 3.29
C LEU A 29 -13.92 9.80 2.15
N GLY A 30 -13.79 10.24 0.90
CA GLY A 30 -13.54 9.35 -0.24
C GLY A 30 -12.15 8.70 -0.21
N GLY A 31 -11.65 8.21 -1.36
CA GLY A 31 -10.37 7.48 -1.47
C GLY A 31 -9.07 8.22 -1.09
N ILE A 32 -9.15 9.47 -0.60
CA ILE A 32 -8.00 10.31 -0.21
C ILE A 32 -7.17 9.67 0.93
N THR A 33 -7.77 8.78 1.72
CA THR A 33 -7.13 8.15 2.88
C THR A 33 -6.31 6.89 2.55
N LEU A 34 -6.34 6.42 1.29
CA LEU A 34 -5.60 5.22 0.86
C LEU A 34 -4.08 5.38 1.01
N ILE A 35 -3.53 6.53 0.58
CA ILE A 35 -2.09 6.80 0.66
C ILE A 35 -1.62 6.92 2.12
N PRO A 36 -2.24 7.74 2.99
CA PRO A 36 -1.89 7.76 4.42
C PRO A 36 -1.96 6.38 5.08
N THR A 37 -2.96 5.57 4.75
CA THR A 37 -3.11 4.20 5.27
C THR A 37 -1.95 3.31 4.83
N LEU A 38 -1.58 3.35 3.55
CA LEU A 38 -0.44 2.60 3.02
C LEU A 38 0.86 3.01 3.71
N VAL A 39 1.10 4.32 3.87
CA VAL A 39 2.28 4.85 4.56
C VAL A 39 2.31 4.34 6.00
N ALA A 40 1.22 4.47 6.77
CA ALA A 40 1.17 3.99 8.14
C ALA A 40 1.48 2.48 8.24
N CYS A 41 0.89 1.66 7.37
CA CYS A 41 1.12 0.22 7.35
C CYS A 41 2.58 -0.14 6.98
N ALA A 42 3.20 0.62 6.08
CA ALA A 42 4.61 0.47 5.73
C ALA A 42 5.51 0.77 6.95
N LEU A 43 5.26 1.88 7.65
CA LEU A 43 6.02 2.26 8.84
C LEU A 43 5.87 1.23 9.97
N ILE A 44 4.64 0.75 10.23
CA ILE A 44 4.40 -0.32 11.21
C ILE A 44 5.19 -1.59 10.86
N SER A 45 5.20 -1.98 9.59
CA SER A 45 5.88 -3.20 9.13
C SER A 45 7.41 -3.08 9.20
N VAL A 46 7.96 -1.91 8.91
CA VAL A 46 9.39 -1.61 9.11
C VAL A 46 9.74 -1.68 10.60
N GLY A 47 8.94 -1.03 11.45
CA GLY A 47 9.15 -1.07 12.90
C GLY A 47 9.13 -2.49 13.45
N HIS A 48 8.22 -3.34 12.95
CA HIS A 48 8.18 -4.77 13.28
C HIS A 48 9.46 -5.50 12.88
N PHE A 49 9.97 -5.27 11.65
CA PHE A 49 11.23 -5.86 11.19
C PHE A 49 12.39 -5.46 12.10
N VAL A 50 12.58 -4.15 12.33
CA VAL A 50 13.73 -3.64 13.10
C VAL A 50 13.68 -4.12 14.54
N LYS A 51 12.49 -4.13 15.16
CA LYS A 51 12.31 -4.66 16.53
C LYS A 51 12.58 -6.16 16.61
N LYS A 52 12.26 -6.94 15.58
CA LYS A 52 12.46 -8.39 15.58
C LYS A 52 13.91 -8.78 15.29
N GLU A 53 14.52 -8.14 14.30
CA GLU A 53 15.88 -8.46 13.86
C GLU A 53 16.96 -7.68 14.64
N GLN A 54 16.57 -6.66 15.41
CA GLN A 54 17.48 -5.76 16.16
C GLN A 54 18.54 -5.09 15.26
N ARG A 55 18.21 -4.90 13.98
CA ARG A 55 19.06 -4.27 12.96
C ARG A 55 18.21 -3.73 11.82
N VAL A 56 18.83 -2.94 10.95
CA VAL A 56 18.23 -2.53 9.68
C VAL A 56 18.31 -3.65 8.64
N PRO A 57 17.41 -3.66 7.62
CA PRO A 57 17.51 -4.62 6.53
C PRO A 57 18.83 -4.46 5.77
N SER A 58 19.44 -5.58 5.39
CA SER A 58 20.55 -5.57 4.44
C SER A 58 20.09 -5.07 3.05
N ASN A 59 21.02 -4.68 2.18
CA ASN A 59 20.69 -4.20 0.83
C ASN A 59 19.82 -5.19 0.03
N HIS A 60 20.11 -6.49 0.13
CA HIS A 60 19.34 -7.52 -0.55
C HIS A 60 17.92 -7.67 0.04
N GLU A 61 17.80 -7.69 1.37
CA GLU A 61 16.51 -7.73 2.06
C GLU A 61 15.67 -6.50 1.76
N LYS A 62 16.29 -5.31 1.72
CA LYS A 62 15.62 -4.04 1.40
C LYS A 62 14.96 -4.09 0.02
N ILE A 63 15.67 -4.55 -1.01
CA ILE A 63 15.12 -4.68 -2.36
C ILE A 63 13.90 -5.62 -2.35
N GLN A 64 14.01 -6.78 -1.67
CA GLN A 64 12.90 -7.73 -1.57
C GLN A 64 11.70 -7.16 -0.79
N LEU A 65 11.94 -6.42 0.30
CA LEU A 65 10.88 -5.81 1.10
C LEU A 65 10.19 -4.67 0.37
N VAL A 66 10.93 -3.85 -0.37
CA VAL A 66 10.37 -2.75 -1.15
C VAL A 66 9.46 -3.27 -2.24
N TRP A 67 9.98 -4.14 -3.11
CA TRP A 67 9.21 -4.63 -4.25
C TRP A 67 8.18 -5.69 -3.86
N GLY A 68 8.50 -6.53 -2.88
CA GLY A 68 7.55 -7.51 -2.34
C GLY A 68 6.35 -6.84 -1.67
N SER A 69 6.56 -5.85 -0.80
CA SER A 69 5.46 -5.12 -0.17
C SER A 69 4.70 -4.26 -1.18
N SER A 70 5.38 -3.70 -2.19
CA SER A 70 4.70 -3.00 -3.31
C SER A 70 3.76 -3.93 -4.06
N ALA A 71 4.22 -5.12 -4.45
CA ALA A 71 3.39 -6.09 -5.16
C ALA A 71 2.19 -6.53 -4.31
N VAL A 72 2.41 -6.83 -3.02
CA VAL A 72 1.34 -7.18 -2.08
C VAL A 72 0.32 -6.04 -1.94
N ALA A 73 0.79 -4.80 -1.78
CA ALA A 73 -0.07 -3.63 -1.65
C ALA A 73 -0.93 -3.39 -2.90
N ILE A 74 -0.33 -3.54 -4.09
CA ILE A 74 -1.04 -3.41 -5.37
C ILE A 74 -2.11 -4.49 -5.52
N ILE A 75 -1.77 -5.75 -5.22
CA ILE A 75 -2.74 -6.87 -5.32
C ILE A 75 -3.93 -6.62 -4.37
N ILE A 76 -3.65 -6.37 -3.09
CA ILE A 76 -4.71 -6.14 -2.08
C ILE A 76 -5.50 -4.88 -2.43
N GLY A 77 -4.81 -3.80 -2.79
CA GLY A 77 -5.43 -2.53 -3.17
C GLY A 77 -6.31 -2.66 -4.42
N SER A 78 -5.93 -3.49 -5.38
CA SER A 78 -6.72 -3.75 -6.60
C SER A 78 -8.03 -4.46 -6.25
N PHE A 79 -7.99 -5.51 -5.42
CA PHE A 79 -9.21 -6.15 -4.94
C PHE A 79 -10.09 -5.18 -4.16
N PHE A 80 -9.48 -4.37 -3.30
CA PHE A 80 -10.19 -3.37 -2.50
C PHE A 80 -10.92 -2.34 -3.37
N VAL A 81 -10.22 -1.74 -4.34
CA VAL A 81 -10.80 -0.77 -5.28
C VAL A 81 -11.87 -1.42 -6.15
N LEU A 82 -11.68 -2.68 -6.59
CA LEU A 82 -12.70 -3.43 -7.31
C LEU A 82 -14.01 -3.53 -6.51
N PHE A 83 -13.93 -3.89 -5.21
CA PHE A 83 -15.11 -3.93 -4.35
C PHE A 83 -15.76 -2.55 -4.21
N LEU A 84 -14.97 -1.48 -4.02
CA LEU A 84 -15.50 -0.12 -3.94
C LEU A 84 -16.23 0.29 -5.22
N VAL A 85 -15.71 -0.06 -6.40
CA VAL A 85 -16.35 0.23 -7.69
C VAL A 85 -17.64 -0.56 -7.82
N LEU A 86 -17.64 -1.86 -7.51
CA LEU A 86 -18.85 -2.71 -7.62
C LEU A 86 -19.99 -2.25 -6.70
N MET A 87 -19.67 -1.64 -5.56
CA MET A 87 -20.66 -1.07 -4.62
C MET A 87 -21.08 0.36 -5.00
N ASN A 88 -20.43 0.99 -5.98
CA ASN A 88 -20.70 2.37 -6.34
C ASN A 88 -21.86 2.46 -7.34
N PRO A 89 -22.91 3.28 -7.08
CA PRO A 89 -24.00 3.49 -8.03
C PRO A 89 -23.54 3.99 -9.41
N ASN A 90 -22.37 4.62 -9.49
CA ASN A 90 -21.78 5.17 -10.72
C ASN A 90 -20.77 4.22 -11.40
N ALA A 91 -20.72 2.93 -11.03
CA ALA A 91 -19.74 1.96 -11.54
C ALA A 91 -19.63 1.94 -13.07
N GLU A 92 -20.77 1.94 -13.79
CA GLU A 92 -20.79 1.91 -15.25
C GLU A 92 -20.10 3.14 -15.89
N SER A 93 -20.31 4.32 -15.30
CA SER A 93 -19.69 5.56 -15.76
C SER A 93 -18.18 5.54 -15.54
N ILE A 94 -17.74 5.02 -14.39
CA ILE A 94 -16.33 4.82 -14.08
C ILE A 94 -15.69 3.86 -15.09
N MET A 95 -16.31 2.72 -15.37
CA MET A 95 -15.80 1.76 -16.35
C MET A 95 -15.70 2.35 -17.76
N LYS A 96 -16.74 3.05 -18.22
CA LYS A 96 -16.70 3.75 -19.53
C LYS A 96 -15.58 4.79 -19.61
N SER A 97 -15.32 5.50 -18.51
CA SER A 97 -14.22 6.48 -18.47
C SER A 97 -12.85 5.81 -18.58
N VAL A 98 -12.68 4.62 -18.00
CA VAL A 98 -11.45 3.83 -18.11
C VAL A 98 -11.27 3.29 -19.53
N ASP A 99 -12.34 2.76 -20.16
CA ASP A 99 -12.29 2.28 -21.54
C ASP A 99 -11.90 3.40 -22.52
N ASN A 100 -12.39 4.62 -22.26
CA ASN A 100 -12.11 5.79 -23.09
C ASN A 100 -10.72 6.41 -22.84
N ALA A 101 -10.04 6.09 -21.74
CA ALA A 101 -8.74 6.67 -21.39
C ALA A 101 -7.63 6.29 -22.39
N GLY A 102 -7.83 5.21 -23.14
CA GLY A 102 -6.85 4.69 -24.09
C GLY A 102 -5.67 4.01 -23.39
N ILE A 103 -5.08 3.00 -24.04
CA ILE A 103 -4.04 2.14 -23.45
C ILE A 103 -2.81 2.94 -22.99
N GLY A 104 -2.44 3.98 -23.73
CA GLY A 104 -1.28 4.84 -23.41
C GLY A 104 -1.42 5.55 -22.06
N LEU A 105 -2.56 6.20 -21.81
CA LEU A 105 -2.81 6.90 -20.54
C LEU A 105 -2.89 5.91 -19.39
N THR A 106 -3.59 4.79 -19.57
CA THR A 106 -3.71 3.73 -18.57
C THR A 106 -2.33 3.17 -18.19
N ALA A 107 -1.44 2.94 -19.16
CA ALA A 107 -0.08 2.47 -18.89
C ALA A 107 0.74 3.48 -18.08
N VAL A 108 0.65 4.78 -18.40
CA VAL A 108 1.34 5.84 -17.65
C VAL A 108 0.82 5.91 -16.21
N VAL A 109 -0.49 5.84 -16.00
CA VAL A 109 -1.10 5.85 -14.66
C VAL A 109 -0.65 4.64 -13.85
N MET A 110 -0.63 3.45 -14.44
CA MET A 110 -0.15 2.24 -13.77
C MET A 110 1.34 2.33 -13.40
N LEU A 111 2.16 2.90 -14.28
CA LEU A 111 3.58 3.11 -14.00
C LEU A 111 3.79 4.12 -12.85
N CYS A 112 3.02 5.21 -12.82
CA CYS A 112 3.01 6.16 -11.71
C CYS A 112 2.58 5.48 -10.39
N LEU A 113 1.55 4.63 -10.41
CA LEU A 113 1.11 3.87 -9.24
C LEU A 113 2.22 2.97 -8.70
N VAL A 114 2.89 2.21 -9.56
CA VAL A 114 4.02 1.37 -9.17
C VAL A 114 5.16 2.21 -8.59
N ALA A 115 5.49 3.35 -9.20
CA ALA A 115 6.52 4.26 -8.72
C ALA A 115 6.21 4.83 -7.34
N ILE A 116 4.94 5.21 -7.08
CA ILE A 116 4.49 5.69 -5.77
C ILE A 116 4.68 4.61 -4.70
N HIS A 117 4.25 3.37 -4.97
CA HIS A 117 4.42 2.26 -4.03
C HIS A 117 5.90 2.00 -3.75
N GLY A 118 6.72 1.88 -4.81
CA GLY A 118 8.16 1.68 -4.69
C GLY A 118 8.82 2.78 -3.86
N THR A 119 8.44 4.03 -4.07
CA THR A 119 8.97 5.20 -3.33
C THR A 119 8.59 5.13 -1.85
N ILE A 120 7.32 4.89 -1.53
CA ILE A 120 6.84 4.79 -0.13
C ILE A 120 7.64 3.72 0.62
N PHE A 121 7.74 2.52 0.06
CA PHE A 121 8.46 1.44 0.73
C PHE A 121 9.98 1.68 0.73
N HIS A 122 10.55 2.31 -0.29
CA HIS A 122 11.97 2.64 -0.31
C HIS A 122 12.35 3.60 0.82
N ILE A 123 11.53 4.63 1.04
CA ILE A 123 11.70 5.58 2.14
C ILE A 123 11.51 4.86 3.48
N ALA A 124 10.48 4.03 3.60
CA ALA A 124 10.17 3.31 4.83
C ALA A 124 11.30 2.34 5.23
N TYR A 125 11.72 1.45 4.34
CA TYR A 125 12.81 0.49 4.61
C TYR A 125 14.22 1.09 4.55
N GLY A 126 14.35 2.37 4.19
CA GLY A 126 15.60 3.13 4.27
C GLY A 126 15.63 4.00 5.51
N TRP A 127 15.20 5.25 5.36
CA TRP A 127 15.30 6.27 6.40
C TRP A 127 14.57 5.91 7.69
N TYR A 128 13.34 5.39 7.59
CA TYR A 128 12.57 5.07 8.79
C TYR A 128 13.10 3.83 9.53
N ALA A 129 13.64 2.85 8.80
CA ALA A 129 14.34 1.71 9.40
C ALA A 129 15.55 2.17 10.23
N ASP A 130 16.36 3.08 9.69
CA ASP A 130 17.50 3.67 10.39
C ASP A 130 17.05 4.44 11.64
N TYR A 131 15.96 5.20 11.52
CA TYR A 131 15.37 5.91 12.66
C TYR A 131 14.91 4.97 13.78
N CYS A 132 14.25 3.87 13.43
CA CYS A 132 13.85 2.85 14.40
C CYS A 132 15.05 2.17 15.05
N ALA A 133 16.11 1.87 14.28
CA ALA A 133 17.29 1.18 14.80
C ALA A 133 18.08 2.04 15.79
N LYS A 134 18.10 3.37 15.60
CA LYS A 134 18.70 4.33 16.55
C LYS A 134 17.97 4.42 17.89
N LYS A 135 16.76 3.86 18.00
CA LYS A 135 15.93 3.85 19.21
C LYS A 135 15.93 2.50 19.93
N LEU A 136 16.63 1.50 19.40
CA LEU A 136 16.88 0.23 20.10
C LEU A 136 17.90 0.46 21.22
#